data_AF-A0A9D4E951-F1
#
_entry.id   AF-A0A9D4E951-F1
#
_cell.length_a   1.000
_cell.length_b   1.000
_cell.length_c   1.000
_cell.angle_alpha   90.00
_cell.angle_beta   90.00
_cell.angle_gamma   90.00
#
_symmetry.space_group_name_H-M   'P 1'
#
loop_
_entity.id
_entity.type
_entity.pdbx_description
1 polymer ?
#
loop_
_entity_poly.entity_id
_entity_poly.type
_entity_poly.pdbx_seq_one_letter_code
_entity_poly.pdbx_strand_id
1 'polypeptide(L)'
;MRNIDNTVSLPYWDSSLDNEMANPANTILFSKEFLGKGFGQVPTGPFANWATPIGPLTRNIGSDSRLFSKENVKAILTRCKTSEITRPTALQQYSLNVGMVALTFGSVDR
;
A
#
# COMPACT_ATOMS: atom_id res chain seq x y z
N MET A 1 6.52 9.59 17.01
CA MET A 1 7.35 10.62 16.36
C MET A 1 7.38 11.92 17.14
N ARG A 2 6.25 12.49 17.59
CA ARG A 2 6.22 13.76 18.36
C ARG A 2 7.16 13.84 19.59
N ASN A 3 7.42 12.74 20.28
CA ASN A 3 8.34 12.70 21.43
C ASN A 3 9.83 12.63 21.04
N ILE A 4 10.14 12.47 19.75
CA ILE A 4 11.49 12.44 19.18
C ILE A 4 11.74 13.74 18.42
N ASP A 5 10.81 14.11 17.55
CA ASP A 5 10.78 15.36 16.80
C ASP A 5 9.32 15.82 16.66
N ASN A 6 9.01 16.99 17.21
CA ASN A 6 7.65 17.54 17.21
C ASN A 6 7.34 18.38 15.95
N THR A 7 8.30 18.52 15.03
CA THR A 7 8.08 19.14 13.71
C THR A 7 7.58 18.13 12.68
N VAL A 8 7.75 16.84 12.95
CA VAL A 8 7.36 15.75 12.05
C VAL A 8 5.94 15.26 12.34
N SER A 9 5.10 15.26 11.29
CA SER A 9 3.77 14.65 11.28
C SER A 9 3.76 13.33 10.50
N LEU A 10 2.76 12.49 10.74
CA LEU A 10 2.54 11.27 9.95
C LEU A 10 1.89 11.65 8.61
N PRO A 11 2.57 11.48 7.45
CA PRO A 11 1.94 11.68 6.17
C PRO A 11 0.95 10.55 5.85
N TYR A 12 0.01 10.80 4.94
CA TYR A 12 -0.83 9.77 4.35
C TYR A 12 -0.48 9.58 2.88
N TRP A 13 -0.72 8.37 2.36
CA TRP A 13 -0.62 8.08 0.94
C TRP A 13 -2.02 8.04 0.33
N ASP A 14 -2.29 8.94 -0.61
CA ASP A 14 -3.46 8.83 -1.47
C ASP A 14 -3.17 7.89 -2.65
N SER A 15 -3.44 6.61 -2.47
CA SER A 15 -3.27 5.62 -3.54
C SER A 15 -4.20 5.86 -4.73
N SER A 16 -5.28 6.62 -4.56
CA SER A 16 -6.22 6.91 -5.64
C SER A 16 -5.71 7.92 -6.63
N LEU A 17 -4.79 8.78 -6.20
CA LEU A 17 -4.07 9.68 -7.10
C LEU A 17 -3.05 8.91 -7.94
N ASP A 18 -2.29 8.01 -7.32
CA ASP A 18 -1.30 7.18 -8.03
C ASP A 18 -1.97 6.18 -8.99
N ASN A 19 -3.21 5.78 -8.70
CA ASN A 19 -4.01 4.93 -9.60
C ASN A 19 -4.28 5.59 -10.96
N GLU A 20 -4.33 6.92 -11.02
CA GLU A 20 -4.58 7.67 -12.26
C GLU A 20 -3.33 7.85 -13.12
N MET A 21 -2.15 7.44 -12.63
CA MET A 21 -0.92 7.46 -13.41
C MET A 21 -0.95 6.41 -14.52
N ALA A 22 -0.27 6.70 -15.65
CA ALA A 22 -0.10 5.73 -16.74
C ALA A 22 0.56 4.42 -16.26
N ASN A 23 1.47 4.51 -15.29
CA ASN A 23 2.00 3.36 -14.56
C ASN A 23 2.07 3.68 -13.06
N PRO A 24 1.14 3.18 -12.23
CA PRO A 24 1.13 3.41 -10.79
C PRO A 24 2.38 2.92 -10.05
N ALA A 25 3.14 1.98 -10.63
CA ALA A 25 4.40 1.50 -10.04
C ALA A 25 5.51 2.57 -10.05
N ASN A 26 5.36 3.63 -10.84
CA ASN A 26 6.31 4.74 -10.94
C ASN A 26 6.04 5.87 -9.92
N THR A 27 5.20 5.63 -8.91
CA THR A 27 4.98 6.60 -7.83
C THR A 27 6.28 7.01 -7.13
N ILE A 28 6.37 8.28 -6.73
CA ILE A 28 7.53 8.83 -6.01
C ILE A 28 7.78 8.12 -4.67
N LEU A 29 6.76 7.49 -4.09
CA LEU A 29 6.89 6.77 -2.83
C LEU A 29 7.94 5.66 -2.89
N PHE A 30 8.10 4.98 -4.03
CA PHE A 30 9.07 3.89 -4.19
C PHE A 30 10.43 4.35 -4.77
N SER A 31 10.69 5.65 -4.74
CA SER A 31 12.02 6.22 -4.98
C SER A 31 12.97 5.97 -3.81
N LYS A 32 14.28 6.20 -4.04
CA LYS A 32 15.31 6.01 -3.02
C LYS A 32 15.25 7.07 -1.92
N GLU A 33 14.59 8.20 -2.17
CA GLU A 33 14.42 9.30 -1.22
C GLU A 33 13.32 9.00 -0.18
N PHE A 34 12.38 8.09 -0.50
CA PHE A 34 11.23 7.76 0.35
C PHE A 34 11.27 6.32 0.85
N LEU A 35 10.46 5.42 0.28
CA LEU A 35 10.31 4.06 0.82
C LEU A 35 11.35 3.09 0.27
N GLY A 36 12.09 3.47 -0.77
CA GLY A 36 12.98 2.58 -1.51
C GLY A 36 12.23 1.71 -2.51
N LYS A 37 12.99 0.92 -3.28
CA LYS A 37 12.50 0.09 -4.39
C LYS A 37 11.20 -0.67 -4.02
N GLY A 38 10.22 -0.64 -4.93
CA GLY A 38 8.91 -1.26 -4.72
C GLY A 38 8.82 -2.75 -5.07
N PHE A 39 9.79 -3.30 -5.80
CA PHE A 39 9.77 -4.70 -6.26
C PHE A 39 11.06 -5.44 -5.92
N GLY A 40 10.92 -6.63 -5.36
CA GLY A 40 12.00 -7.47 -4.84
C GLY A 40 12.51 -6.99 -3.48
N GLN A 41 13.72 -7.43 -3.12
CA GLN A 41 14.43 -6.90 -1.96
C GLN A 41 14.58 -5.38 -2.08
N VAL A 42 14.59 -4.68 -0.95
CA VAL A 42 14.78 -3.23 -0.86
C VAL A 42 16.25 -2.90 -0.55
N PRO A 43 17.12 -2.68 -1.56
CA PRO A 43 18.53 -2.36 -1.33
C PRO A 43 18.80 -0.85 -1.19
N THR A 44 17.80 0.00 -1.40
CA THR A 44 17.97 1.46 -1.47
C THR A 44 17.01 2.22 -0.56
N GLY A 45 17.42 3.44 -0.19
CA GLY A 45 16.64 4.38 0.61
C GLY A 45 16.67 4.13 2.12
N PRO A 46 15.90 4.90 2.90
CA PRO A 46 15.85 4.85 4.36
C PRO A 46 15.61 3.45 4.96
N PHE A 47 14.96 2.56 4.21
CA PHE A 47 14.65 1.20 4.62
C PHE A 47 15.55 0.13 3.98
N ALA A 48 16.65 0.53 3.35
CA ALA A 48 17.66 -0.40 2.85
C ALA A 48 18.22 -1.26 3.98
N ASN A 49 18.40 -2.56 3.72
CA ASN A 49 18.93 -3.53 4.69
C ASN A 49 18.12 -3.63 6.00
N TRP A 50 16.86 -3.18 5.99
CA TRP A 50 15.98 -3.33 7.13
C TRP A 50 15.72 -4.82 7.39
N ALA A 51 16.13 -5.30 8.57
CA ALA A 51 15.93 -6.67 8.99
C ALA A 51 14.49 -6.88 9.45
N THR A 52 13.82 -7.87 8.87
CA THR A 52 12.54 -8.39 9.37
C THR A 52 12.79 -9.75 10.03
N PRO A 53 11.88 -10.24 10.89
CA PRO A 53 12.01 -11.56 11.50
C PRO A 53 12.16 -12.72 10.50
N ILE A 54 11.79 -12.52 9.23
CA ILE A 54 11.82 -13.52 8.16
C ILE A 54 12.91 -13.26 7.11
N GLY A 55 13.75 -12.24 7.29
CA GLY A 55 14.82 -11.87 6.36
C GLY A 55 14.77 -10.40 5.91
N PRO A 56 15.48 -10.05 4.82
CA PRO A 56 15.48 -8.69 4.29
C PRO A 56 14.09 -8.23 3.84
N LEU A 57 13.79 -6.95 4.04
CA LEU A 57 12.56 -6.34 3.53
C LEU A 57 12.43 -6.57 2.02
N THR A 58 11.34 -7.23 1.63
CA THR A 58 11.00 -7.58 0.25
C THR A 58 9.57 -7.12 -0.06
N ARG A 59 9.34 -6.61 -1.26
CA ARG A 59 8.05 -6.09 -1.73
C ARG A 59 7.70 -6.63 -3.11
N ASN A 60 6.41 -6.70 -3.42
CA ASN A 60 5.92 -7.15 -4.71
C ASN A 60 4.81 -6.22 -5.22
N ILE A 61 5.15 -4.96 -5.51
CA ILE A 61 4.15 -4.01 -6.02
C ILE A 61 3.73 -4.39 -7.45
N GLY A 62 2.44 -4.23 -7.74
CA GLY A 62 1.89 -4.41 -9.09
C GLY A 62 1.74 -5.86 -9.55
N SER A 63 2.02 -6.86 -8.72
CA SER A 63 1.86 -8.28 -9.07
C SER A 63 0.42 -8.78 -8.92
N ASP A 64 -0.24 -8.49 -7.80
CA ASP A 64 -1.49 -9.17 -7.40
C ASP A 64 -2.65 -8.23 -7.04
N SER A 65 -2.58 -6.94 -7.39
CA SER A 65 -3.73 -6.03 -7.22
C SER A 65 -3.59 -4.70 -7.96
N ARG A 66 -4.67 -3.92 -7.85
CA ARG A 66 -4.73 -2.51 -8.24
C ARG A 66 -4.79 -1.65 -6.99
N LEU A 67 -4.34 -0.40 -7.12
CA LEU A 67 -4.60 0.66 -6.14
C LEU A 67 -6.09 1.03 -6.13
N PHE A 68 -6.55 1.71 -5.09
CA PHE A 68 -7.93 2.18 -5.01
C PHE A 68 -8.16 3.19 -6.12
N SER A 69 -9.24 3.05 -6.89
CA SER A 69 -9.70 4.16 -7.74
C SER A 69 -10.55 5.14 -6.94
N LYS A 70 -10.70 6.38 -7.41
CA LYS A 70 -11.60 7.37 -6.78
C LYS A 70 -13.05 6.87 -6.72
N GLU A 71 -13.49 6.12 -7.72
CA GLU A 71 -14.81 5.48 -7.77
C GLU A 71 -14.95 4.42 -6.68
N ASN A 72 -13.91 3.61 -6.45
CA ASN A 72 -13.93 2.62 -5.37
C ASN A 72 -14.05 3.29 -4.00
N VAL A 73 -13.25 4.34 -3.75
CA VAL A 73 -13.33 5.12 -2.50
C VAL A 73 -14.74 5.70 -2.34
N LYS A 74 -15.29 6.32 -3.38
CA LYS A 74 -16.65 6.88 -3.35
C LYS A 74 -17.70 5.81 -3.06
N ALA A 75 -17.59 4.63 -3.67
CA ALA A 75 -18.52 3.52 -3.48
C ALA A 75 -18.48 3.00 -2.03
N ILE A 76 -17.29 2.81 -1.46
CA ILE A 76 -17.08 2.40 -0.07
C ILE A 76 -17.70 3.41 0.90
N LEU A 77 -17.49 4.72 0.65
CA LEU A 77 -18.03 5.79 1.49
C LEU A 77 -19.57 5.91 1.45
N THR A 78 -20.27 5.18 0.57
CA THR A 78 -21.74 5.07 0.61
C THR A 78 -22.25 4.09 1.66
N ARG A 79 -21.38 3.28 2.25
CA ARG A 79 -21.74 2.25 3.23
C ARG A 79 -21.60 2.80 4.65
N CYS A 80 -22.46 2.33 5.56
CA CYS A 80 -22.47 2.79 6.96
C CYS A 80 -22.01 1.70 7.92
N LYS A 81 -21.78 0.47 7.46
CA LYS A 81 -21.36 -0.66 8.29
C LYS A 81 -20.07 -1.27 7.77
N THR A 82 -19.15 -1.61 8.67
CA THR A 82 -17.90 -2.32 8.33
C THR A 82 -18.18 -3.62 7.58
N SER A 83 -19.22 -4.36 7.96
CA SER A 83 -19.62 -5.61 7.31
C SER A 83 -20.00 -5.45 5.83
N GLU A 84 -20.33 -4.24 5.38
CA GLU A 84 -20.66 -3.97 3.97
C GLU A 84 -19.42 -3.70 3.11
N ILE A 85 -18.25 -3.50 3.74
CA ILE A 85 -16.99 -3.12 3.07
C ILE A 85 -15.83 -4.12 3.32
N THR A 86 -15.98 -5.04 4.28
CA THR A 86 -15.00 -6.12 4.54
C THR A 86 -15.53 -7.51 4.16
N ARG A 87 -14.61 -8.45 3.86
CA ARG A 87 -14.96 -9.86 3.68
C ARG A 87 -15.47 -10.48 5.00
N PRO A 88 -16.32 -11.54 4.93
CA PRO A 88 -16.82 -12.18 3.71
C PRO A 88 -18.09 -11.53 3.15
N THR A 89 -18.68 -10.56 3.85
CA THR A 89 -20.05 -10.08 3.57
C THR A 89 -20.15 -8.92 2.58
N ALA A 90 -19.06 -8.19 2.34
CA ALA A 90 -19.06 -7.07 1.41
C ALA A 90 -19.26 -7.53 -0.04
N LEU A 91 -20.17 -6.85 -0.75
CA LEU A 91 -20.24 -6.94 -2.20
C LEU A 91 -18.96 -6.39 -2.83
N GLN A 92 -18.52 -7.00 -3.92
CA GLN A 92 -17.25 -6.67 -4.58
C GLN A 92 -17.08 -5.16 -4.81
N GLN A 93 -18.10 -4.48 -5.37
CA GLN A 93 -18.05 -3.04 -5.67
C GLN A 93 -17.86 -2.12 -4.46
N TYR A 94 -18.14 -2.60 -3.24
CA TYR A 94 -18.00 -1.84 -2.00
C TYR A 94 -16.86 -2.39 -1.13
N SER A 95 -16.13 -3.41 -1.61
CA SER A 95 -15.17 -4.10 -0.78
C SER A 95 -13.81 -3.40 -0.80
N LEU A 96 -13.23 -3.22 0.38
CA LEU A 96 -11.83 -2.78 0.54
C LEU A 96 -10.84 -3.72 -0.16
N ASN A 97 -11.22 -4.96 -0.40
CA ASN A 97 -10.39 -5.99 -1.03
C ASN A 97 -10.22 -5.81 -2.54
N VAL A 98 -10.95 -4.88 -3.17
CA VAL A 98 -10.86 -4.63 -4.62
C VAL A 98 -9.75 -3.64 -4.99
N GLY A 99 -9.36 -2.76 -4.06
CA GLY A 99 -8.46 -1.64 -4.35
C GLY A 99 -7.11 -1.64 -3.62
N MET A 100 -6.76 -2.67 -2.85
CA MET A 100 -5.43 -2.72 -2.25
C MET A 100 -5.02 -4.14 -1.82
N VAL A 101 -4.17 -4.78 -2.61
CA VAL A 101 -3.27 -5.87 -2.16
C VAL A 101 -1.86 -5.52 -2.67
N ALA A 102 -1.44 -4.26 -2.50
CA ALA A 102 -0.14 -3.78 -3.00
C ALA A 102 1.02 -4.15 -2.05
N LEU A 103 0.67 -4.68 -0.86
CA LEU A 103 1.58 -5.11 0.18
C LEU A 103 1.25 -6.55 0.58
N THR A 104 1.18 -7.46 -0.38
CA THR A 104 1.23 -8.88 -0.06
C THR A 104 2.58 -9.13 0.58
N PHE A 105 2.60 -9.31 1.90
CA PHE A 105 3.74 -9.91 2.59
C PHE A 105 3.76 -11.37 2.17
N GLY A 106 4.47 -11.69 1.08
CA GLY A 106 4.74 -13.06 0.74
C GLY A 106 5.55 -13.69 1.87
N SER A 107 4.96 -14.64 2.58
CA SER A 107 5.77 -15.77 3.06
C SER A 107 6.39 -16.35 1.81
N VAL A 108 7.72 -16.36 1.74
CA VAL A 108 8.40 -17.28 0.83
C VAL A 108 8.05 -18.66 1.37
N ASP A 109 7.02 -19.29 0.78
CA ASP A 109 6.83 -20.72 0.94
C ASP A 109 8.14 -21.38 0.50
N ARG A 110 8.73 -22.15 1.42
CA ARG A 110 9.95 -22.92 1.19
C ARG A 110 9.75 -23.98 0.13
#